data_AF-A0A7C7H0J8-F1
#
_entry.id   AF-A0A7C7H0J8-F1
#
_cell.length_a   1.000
_cell.length_b   1.000
_cell.length_c   1.000
_cell.angle_alpha   90.00
_cell.angle_beta   90.00
_cell.angle_gamma   90.00
#
_symmetry.space_group_name_H-M   'P 1'
#
loop_
_entity.id
_entity.type
_entity.pdbx_description
1 polymer ?
#
loop_
_entity_poly.entity_id
_entity_poly.type
_entity_poly.pdbx_seq_one_letter_code
_entity_poly.pdbx_strand_id
1 'polypeptide(L)'
;MIVPIILGMVIGVLSSGSGLGGGFLVVPFLLQLGKEVKVAVGTSFLFILMVAISSLFGHAKVGNVDWKAGGLLAIGGILGAQAGPLILENISDQSFKRFFAIFLIGTGLWLFYQSRTVS
;
A
#
# COMPACT_ATOMS: atom_id res chain seq x y z
N MET A 1 -4.05 -12.06 -22.64
CA MET A 1 -4.26 -12.58 -21.27
C MET A 1 -2.97 -12.94 -20.52
N ILE A 2 -1.85 -13.18 -21.21
CA ILE A 2 -0.59 -13.62 -20.57
C ILE A 2 0.17 -12.46 -19.90
N VAL A 3 0.13 -11.25 -20.48
CA VAL A 3 0.85 -10.06 -19.98
C VAL A 3 0.50 -9.69 -18.53
N PRO A 4 -0.77 -9.61 -18.11
CA PRO A 4 -1.12 -9.26 -16.72
C PRO A 4 -0.67 -10.30 -15.70
N ILE A 5 -0.61 -11.58 -16.09
CA ILE A 5 -0.23 -12.69 -15.21
C ILE A 5 1.27 -12.61 -14.89
N ILE A 6 2.10 -12.43 -15.92
CA ILE A 6 3.55 -12.30 -15.77
C ILE A 6 3.87 -11.08 -14.90
N LEU A 7 3.22 -9.94 -15.17
CA LEU A 7 3.42 -8.73 -14.39
C LEU A 7 2.94 -8.86 -12.94
N GLY A 8 1.79 -9.48 -12.70
CA GLY A 8 1.33 -9.78 -11.34
C GLY A 8 2.31 -10.65 -10.56
N MET A 9 2.94 -11.62 -11.22
CA MET A 9 3.96 -12.48 -10.61
C MET A 9 5.23 -11.70 -10.27
N VAL A 10 5.74 -10.87 -11.20
CA VAL A 10 6.93 -10.03 -10.97
C VAL A 10 6.68 -9.03 -9.83
N ILE A 11 5.55 -8.33 -9.87
CA ILE A 11 5.17 -7.36 -8.83
C ILE A 11 5.04 -8.07 -7.47
N GLY A 12 4.41 -9.25 -7.43
CA GLY A 12 4.25 -10.04 -6.21
C GLY A 12 5.59 -10.42 -5.57
N VAL A 13 6.53 -10.94 -6.36
CA VAL A 13 7.87 -11.34 -5.89
C VAL A 13 8.67 -10.13 -5.41
N LEU A 14 8.67 -9.02 -6.14
CA LEU A 14 9.39 -7.81 -5.75
C LEU A 14 8.81 -7.19 -4.47
N SER A 15 7.50 -7.32 -4.27
CA SER A 15 6.78 -6.68 -3.17
C SER A 15 6.78 -7.51 -1.89
N SER A 16 6.91 -8.84 -1.99
CA SER A 16 6.91 -9.72 -0.81
C SER A 16 8.11 -9.46 0.10
N GLY A 17 9.28 -9.14 -0.46
CA GLY A 17 10.49 -8.85 0.31
C GLY A 17 10.53 -7.44 0.91
N SER A 18 9.81 -6.49 0.34
CA SER A 18 9.85 -5.07 0.74
C SER A 18 8.74 -4.68 1.71
N GLY A 19 7.77 -5.56 1.99
CA GLY A 19 6.71 -5.31 2.98
C GLY A 19 5.67 -4.26 2.57
N LEU A 20 5.78 -3.69 1.37
CA LEU A 20 4.94 -2.58 0.86
C LEU A 20 3.62 -3.04 0.22
N GLY A 21 3.37 -4.35 0.08
CA GLY A 21 2.10 -4.89 -0.41
C GLY A 21 1.84 -4.75 -1.92
N GLY A 22 2.78 -4.20 -2.71
CA GLY A 22 2.79 -4.23 -4.19
C GLY A 22 1.71 -3.44 -4.93
N GLY A 23 0.71 -2.93 -4.21
CA GLY A 23 -0.42 -2.19 -4.77
C GLY A 23 -0.05 -0.91 -5.51
N PHE A 24 1.06 -0.26 -5.13
CA PHE A 24 1.52 0.97 -5.76
C PHE A 24 1.86 0.80 -7.25
N LEU A 25 2.21 -0.41 -7.68
CA LEU A 25 2.49 -0.75 -9.08
C LEU A 25 1.25 -1.23 -9.83
N VAL A 26 0.31 -1.88 -9.14
CA VAL A 26 -0.86 -2.52 -9.78
C VAL A 26 -1.84 -1.49 -10.35
N VAL A 27 -2.12 -0.41 -9.61
CA VAL A 27 -3.04 0.64 -10.07
C VAL A 27 -2.55 1.31 -11.36
N PRO A 28 -1.35 1.92 -11.43
CA PRO A 28 -0.88 2.58 -12.65
C PRO A 28 -0.78 1.60 -13.82
N PHE A 29 -0.42 0.35 -13.57
CA PHE A 29 -0.37 -0.68 -14.60
C PHE A 29 -1.75 -1.00 -15.20
N LEU A 30 -2.78 -1.18 -14.37
CA LEU A 30 -4.14 -1.43 -14.86
C LEU A 30 -4.69 -0.24 -15.64
N LEU A 31 -4.35 0.98 -15.23
CA LEU A 31 -4.70 2.20 -15.98
C LEU A 31 -4.01 2.24 -17.36
N GLN A 32 -2.74 1.86 -17.45
CA GLN A 32 -2.03 1.75 -18.75
C GLN A 32 -2.65 0.70 -19.68
N LEU A 33 -3.27 -0.35 -19.13
CA LEU A 33 -4.03 -1.34 -19.90
C LEU A 33 -5.44 -0.86 -20.29
N GLY A 34 -5.78 0.41 -20.05
CA GLY A 34 -7.07 1.00 -20.40
C GLY A 34 -8.22 0.57 -19.49
N LYS A 35 -7.94 0.08 -18.27
CA LYS A 35 -8.99 -0.24 -17.31
C LYS A 35 -9.52 1.04 -16.66
N GLU A 36 -10.83 1.06 -16.42
CA GLU A 36 -11.46 2.13 -15.65
C GLU A 36 -10.84 2.24 -14.25
N VAL A 37 -10.72 3.47 -13.74
CA VAL A 37 -10.11 3.77 -12.44
C VAL A 37 -10.76 2.96 -11.33
N LYS A 38 -12.09 2.83 -11.32
CA LYS A 38 -12.83 2.07 -10.30
C LYS A 38 -12.45 0.59 -10.29
N VAL A 39 -12.30 -0.02 -11.48
CA VAL A 39 -11.90 -1.42 -11.65
C VAL A 39 -10.43 -1.60 -11.27
N ALA A 40 -9.56 -0.66 -11.67
CA ALA A 40 -8.14 -0.69 -11.35
C ALA A 40 -7.91 -0.63 -9.82
N VAL A 41 -8.58 0.28 -9.13
CA VAL A 41 -8.48 0.44 -7.68
C VAL A 41 -9.03 -0.80 -6.97
N GLY A 42 -10.23 -1.27 -7.33
CA GLY A 42 -10.82 -2.47 -6.72
C GLY A 42 -9.97 -3.72 -6.91
N THR A 43 -9.42 -3.92 -8.10
CA THR A 43 -8.53 -5.07 -8.40
C THR A 43 -7.23 -4.98 -7.61
N SER A 44 -6.67 -3.77 -7.47
CA SER A 44 -5.44 -3.58 -6.70
C SER A 44 -5.64 -3.90 -5.21
N PHE A 45 -6.78 -3.55 -4.61
CA PHE A 45 -7.10 -3.93 -3.23
C PHE A 45 -7.15 -5.44 -3.04
N LEU A 46 -7.79 -6.17 -3.95
CA LEU A 46 -7.83 -7.62 -3.90
C LEU A 46 -6.42 -8.22 -4.02
N PHE A 47 -5.60 -7.67 -4.92
CA PHE A 47 -4.21 -8.10 -5.07
C PHE A 47 -3.40 -7.87 -3.79
N ILE A 48 -3.48 -6.66 -3.21
CA ILE A 48 -2.79 -6.32 -1.95
C ILE A 48 -3.22 -7.27 -0.82
N LEU A 49 -4.51 -7.58 -0.73
CA LEU A 49 -5.04 -8.52 0.27
C LEU A 49 -4.40 -9.91 0.11
N MET A 50 -4.31 -10.43 -1.11
CA MET A 50 -3.68 -11.74 -1.38
C MET A 50 -2.20 -11.75 -1.02
N VAL A 51 -1.47 -10.69 -1.37
CA VAL A 51 -0.05 -10.54 -0.99
C VAL A 51 0.09 -10.46 0.52
N ALA A 52 -0.74 -9.68 1.21
CA ALA A 52 -0.69 -9.54 2.66
C ALA A 52 -0.95 -10.86 3.39
N ILE A 53 -1.94 -11.64 2.95
CA ILE A 53 -2.23 -12.98 3.50
C ILE A 53 -1.04 -13.92 3.28
N SER A 54 -0.49 -13.93 2.06
CA SER A 54 0.68 -14.76 1.73
C SER A 54 1.89 -14.39 2.58
N SER A 55 2.18 -13.11 2.74
CA SER A 55 3.29 -12.62 3.57
C SER A 55 3.06 -12.95 5.05
N LEU A 56 1.86 -12.71 5.58
CA LEU A 56 1.53 -13.05 6.96
C LEU A 56 1.73 -14.54 7.23
N PHE A 57 1.25 -15.40 6.34
CA PHE A 57 1.43 -16.85 6.46
C PHE A 57 2.91 -17.25 6.38
N GLY A 58 3.66 -16.67 5.46
CA GLY A 58 5.10 -16.90 5.31
C GLY A 58 5.87 -16.52 6.58
N HIS A 59 5.63 -15.33 7.12
CA HIS A 59 6.27 -14.86 8.35
C HIS A 59 5.79 -15.62 9.59
N ALA A 60 4.51 -16.01 9.65
CA ALA A 60 3.95 -16.76 10.77
C ALA A 60 4.61 -18.13 10.92
N LYS A 61 4.91 -18.81 9.80
CA LYS A 61 5.62 -20.10 9.80
C LYS A 61 7.00 -20.03 10.43
N VAL A 62 7.69 -18.90 10.31
CA VAL A 62 9.05 -18.70 10.84
C VAL A 62 9.01 -18.02 12.22
N GLY A 63 7.83 -17.79 12.79
CA GLY A 63 7.67 -17.14 14.10
C GLY A 63 7.96 -15.64 14.11
N ASN A 64 8.07 -15.00 12.94
CA ASN A 64 8.42 -13.58 12.80
C ASN A 64 7.20 -12.64 12.79
N VAL A 65 6.11 -13.03 13.45
CA VAL A 65 4.87 -12.22 13.50
C VAL A 65 4.63 -11.73 14.92
N ASP A 66 4.69 -10.40 15.09
CA ASP A 66 4.15 -9.76 16.28
C ASP A 66 2.64 -9.60 16.14
N TRP A 67 1.90 -10.52 16.74
CA TRP A 67 0.44 -10.54 16.71
C TRP A 67 -0.20 -9.34 17.42
N LYS A 68 0.47 -8.77 18.43
CA LYS A 68 -0.04 -7.62 19.17
C LYS A 68 0.07 -6.36 18.33
N ALA A 69 1.25 -6.10 17.78
CA ALA A 69 1.46 -4.99 16.86
C ALA A 69 0.59 -5.14 15.61
N GLY A 70 0.54 -6.34 15.03
CA GLY A 70 -0.31 -6.64 13.87
C GLY A 70 -1.79 -6.38 14.12
N GLY A 71 -2.31 -6.80 15.29
CA GLY A 71 -3.70 -6.53 15.67
C GLY A 71 -4.01 -5.05 15.83
N LEU A 72 -3.14 -4.30 16.50
CA LEU A 72 -3.30 -2.85 16.65
C LEU A 72 -3.28 -2.12 15.30
N LEU A 73 -2.36 -2.50 14.41
CA LEU A 73 -2.27 -1.95 13.05
C LEU A 73 -3.51 -2.30 12.22
N ALA A 74 -4.04 -3.52 12.35
CA ALA A 74 -5.25 -3.93 11.64
C ALA A 74 -6.47 -3.10 12.07
N ILE A 75 -6.67 -2.91 13.37
CA ILE A 75 -7.76 -2.08 13.90
C ILE A 75 -7.61 -0.63 13.44
N GLY A 76 -6.41 -0.05 13.61
CA GLY A 76 -6.12 1.32 13.18
C GLY A 76 -6.32 1.51 11.67
N GLY A 77 -5.91 0.53 10.87
CA GLY A 77 -6.09 0.52 9.42
C GLY A 77 -7.56 0.46 8.99
N ILE A 78 -8.36 -0.42 9.60
CA ILE A 78 -9.81 -0.54 9.32
C ILE A 78 -10.54 0.76 9.68
N LEU A 79 -10.26 1.32 10.86
CA LEU A 79 -10.87 2.58 11.29
C LEU A 79 -10.45 3.74 10.38
N GLY A 80 -9.16 3.84 10.06
CA GLY A 80 -8.63 4.87 9.16
C GLY A 80 -9.18 4.78 7.74
N ALA A 81 -9.32 3.56 7.18
CA ALA A 81 -9.85 3.36 5.84
C ALA A 81 -11.32 3.76 5.71
N GLN A 82 -12.10 3.63 6.79
CA GLN A 82 -13.50 4.06 6.82
C GLN A 82 -13.65 5.55 7.14
N ALA A 83 -12.89 6.06 8.12
CA ALA A 83 -12.96 7.45 8.55
C ALA A 83 -12.33 8.42 7.55
N GLY A 84 -11.27 8.01 6.85
CA GLY A 84 -10.52 8.85 5.91
C GLY A 84 -11.40 9.48 4.82
N PRO A 85 -12.16 8.69 4.03
CA PRO A 85 -13.06 9.23 3.02
C PRO A 85 -14.10 10.20 3.60
N LEU A 86 -14.70 9.87 4.76
CA LEU A 86 -15.70 10.71 5.43
C LEU A 86 -15.12 12.07 5.85
N ILE A 87 -13.87 12.09 6.33
CA ILE A 87 -13.18 13.33 6.68
C ILE A 87 -12.85 14.13 5.41
N LEU A 88 -12.44 13.46 4.34
CA LEU A 88 -12.09 14.10 3.06
C LEU A 88 -13.29 14.78 2.38
N GLU A 89 -14.51 14.27 2.56
CA GLU A 89 -15.74 14.89 1.99
C GLU A 89 -15.95 16.35 2.44
N ASN A 90 -15.40 16.73 3.61
CA ASN A 90 -15.55 18.07 4.19
C ASN A 90 -14.34 18.99 3.93
N ILE A 91 -13.32 18.51 3.21
CA ILE A 91 -12.07 19.25 2.97
C ILE A 91 -11.95 19.54 1.48
N SER A 92 -11.60 20.78 1.11
CA SER A 92 -11.36 21.11 -0.30
C SER A 92 -10.18 20.30 -0.88
N ASP A 93 -10.32 19.84 -2.13
CA ASP A 93 -9.28 19.12 -2.87
C ASP A 93 -7.91 19.83 -2.81
N GLN A 94 -7.91 21.16 -2.91
CA GLN A 94 -6.68 21.95 -2.90
C GLN A 94 -6.00 21.91 -1.53
N SER A 95 -6.76 22.03 -0.44
CA SER A 95 -6.25 21.92 0.93
C SER A 95 -5.71 20.52 1.20
N PHE A 96 -6.42 19.47 0.78
CA PHE A 96 -5.97 18.09 0.92
C PHE A 96 -4.67 17.85 0.17
N LYS A 97 -4.60 18.23 -1.12
CA LYS A 97 -3.38 18.09 -1.93
C LYS A 97 -2.18 18.81 -1.30
N ARG A 98 -2.38 20.03 -0.78
CA ARG A 98 -1.31 20.81 -0.14
C ARG A 98 -0.81 20.16 1.14
N PHE A 99 -1.73 19.70 2.01
CA PHE A 99 -1.38 18.98 3.22
C PHE A 99 -0.64 17.67 2.89
N PHE A 100 -1.17 16.90 1.95
CA PHE A 100 -0.57 15.64 1.52
C PHE A 100 0.83 15.84 0.93
N ALA A 101 1.03 16.88 0.11
CA ALA A 101 2.36 17.23 -0.42
C ALA A 101 3.36 17.57 0.69
N ILE A 102 2.96 18.39 1.69
CA ILE A 102 3.82 18.73 2.83
C ILE A 102 4.17 17.47 3.64
N PHE A 103 3.19 16.61 3.89
CA PHE A 103 3.39 15.35 4.59
C PHE A 103 4.36 14.42 3.85
N LEU A 104 4.22 14.27 2.53
CA LEU A 104 5.14 13.47 1.71
C LEU A 104 6.57 14.04 1.71
N ILE A 105 6.73 15.36 1.60
CA ILE A 105 8.05 16.00 1.66
C ILE A 105 8.67 15.77 3.04
N GLY A 106 7.89 15.95 4.12
CA GLY A 106 8.36 15.73 5.49
C GLY A 106 8.82 14.30 5.74
N THR A 107 8.02 13.32 5.33
CA THR A 107 8.37 11.89 5.44
C THR A 107 9.56 11.52 4.55
N GLY A 108 9.63 12.05 3.33
CA GLY A 108 10.77 11.87 2.44
C GLY A 108 12.08 12.42 3.00
N LEU A 109 12.05 13.63 3.58
CA LEU A 109 13.21 14.23 4.26
C LEU A 109 13.62 13.42 5.49
N TRP A 110 12.66 12.95 6.29
CA TRP A 110 12.92 12.10 7.44
C TRP A 110 13.56 10.76 7.05
N LEU A 111 13.03 10.09 6.02
CA LEU A 111 13.61 8.86 5.48
C LEU A 111 15.02 9.10 4.93
N PHE A 112 15.25 10.22 4.24
CA PHE A 112 16.57 10.57 3.73
C PHE A 112 17.58 10.79 4.87
N TYR A 113 17.15 11.46 5.95
CA TYR A 113 17.96 11.62 7.14
C TYR A 113 18.27 10.28 7.80
N GLN A 114 17.25 9.44 8.01
CA GLN A 114 17.40 8.09 8.58
C GLN A 114 18.32 7.21 7.73
N SER A 115 18.24 7.30 6.40
CA SER A 115 19.12 6.57 5.48
C SER A 115 20.60 6.98 5.61
N ARG A 116 20.90 8.18 6.11
CA ARG A 116 22.27 8.63 6.38
C ARG A 116 22.79 8.21 7.75
N THR A 117 21.90 7.98 8.71
CA THR A 117 22.27 7.57 10.08
C THR A 117 22.50 6.06 10.21
N VAL A 118 22.09 5.27 9.20
CA VAL A 118 22.21 3.79 9.18
C VAL A 118 23.40 3.31 8.33
N SER A 119 24.26 4.21 7.82
CA SER A 119 25.60 3.86 7.29
C SER A 119 26.69 4.12 8.32
#